data_AF-A0A7V5LIB1-F1
#
_entry.id   AF-A0A7V5LIB1-F1
#
_cell.length_a   1.000
_cell.length_b   1.000
_cell.length_c   1.000
_cell.angle_alpha   90.00
_cell.angle_beta   90.00
_cell.angle_gamma   90.00
#
_symmetry.space_group_name_H-M   'P 1'
#
loop_
_entity.id
_entity.type
_entity.pdbx_description
1 polymer ?
#
loop_
_entity_poly.entity_id
_entity_poly.type
_entity_poly.pdbx_seq_one_letter_code
_entity_poly.pdbx_strand_id
1 'polypeptide(L)' 'MSSITITFPDGSQKEFSAGVTPLDIAREISNSLAKK' A
#
# COMPACT_ATOMS: atom_id res chain seq x y z
N MET A 1 9.54 -15.13 3.32
CA MET A 1 8.78 -14.11 2.55
C MET A 1 8.54 -12.97 3.51
N SER A 2 9.25 -11.85 3.38
CA SER A 2 9.10 -10.73 4.31
C SER A 2 7.90 -9.89 3.89
N SER A 3 6.83 -9.90 4.69
CA SER A 3 5.71 -8.97 4.54
C SER A 3 6.01 -7.71 5.36
N ILE A 4 5.68 -6.55 4.81
CA ILE A 4 5.88 -5.22 5.38
C ILE A 4 4.50 -4.68 5.71
N THR A 5 4.22 -4.44 6.98
CA THR A 5 2.99 -3.77 7.40
C THR A 5 3.19 -2.26 7.24
N ILE A 6 2.42 -1.66 6.34
CA ILE A 6 2.39 -0.21 6.13
C ILE A 6 1.15 0.34 6.83
N THR A 7 1.40 1.25 7.78
CA THR A 7 0.36 2.03 8.45
C THR A 7 0.20 3.36 7.75
N PHE A 8 -1.00 3.62 7.24
CA PHE A 8 -1.36 4.87 6.59
C PHE A 8 -1.83 5.89 7.63
N PRO A 9 -1.68 7.20 7.34
CA PRO A 9 -2.13 8.27 8.24
C PRO A 9 -3.65 8.31 8.45
N ASP A 10 -4.45 7.51 7.72
CA ASP A 10 -5.89 7.35 7.99
C ASP A 10 -6.21 6.30 9.07
N GLY A 11 -5.19 5.54 9.53
CA GLY A 11 -5.33 4.43 10.47
C GLY A 11 -5.37 3.05 9.82
N SER A 12 -5.48 2.97 8.49
CA SER A 12 -5.43 1.71 7.75
C SER A 12 -4.04 1.07 7.84
N GLN A 13 -3.99 -0.20 8.22
CA GLN A 13 -2.78 -1.02 8.20
C GLN A 13 -2.94 -2.10 7.14
N LYS A 14 -2.01 -2.16 6.19
CA LYS A 14 -1.98 -3.21 5.16
C LYS A 14 -0.64 -3.92 5.16
N GLU A 15 -0.67 -5.24 5.01
CA GLU A 15 0.51 -6.05 4.77
C GLU A 15 0.79 -6.11 3.27
N PHE A 16 2.01 -5.73 2.89
CA PHE A 16 2.48 -5.83 1.52
C PHE A 16 3.75 -6.66 1.43
N SER A 17 4.03 -7.27 0.28
CA SER A 17 5.25 -8.07 0.11
C SER A 17 6.50 -7.19 -0.01
N ALA A 18 7.64 -7.64 0.51
CA ALA A 18 8.93 -6.99 0.29
C ALA A 18 9.30 -7.01 -1.20
N GLY A 19 9.26 -5.83 -1.83
CA GLY A 19 9.43 -5.65 -3.27
C GLY A 19 8.20 -5.08 -3.98
N VAL A 20 7.10 -4.83 -3.27
CA VAL A 20 5.93 -4.14 -3.83
C VAL A 20 6.30 -2.70 -4.21
N THR A 21 5.75 -2.22 -5.32
CA THR A 21 5.93 -0.82 -5.71
C THR A 21 4.93 0.07 -4.97
N PRO A 22 5.29 1.32 -4.66
CA PRO A 22 4.35 2.28 -4.07
C PRO A 22 3.15 2.55 -4.99
N LEU A 23 3.29 2.33 -6.31
CA LEU A 23 2.20 2.46 -7.28
C LEU A 23 1.22 1.29 -7.19
N ASP A 24 1.71 0.06 -6.99
CA ASP A 24 0.84 -1.09 -6.71
C ASP A 24 0.14 -0.95 -5.37
N ILE A 25 0.86 -0.51 -4.32
CA ILE A 25 0.27 -0.16 -3.02
C ILE A 25 -0.86 0.86 -3.20
N ALA A 26 -0.61 1.96 -3.94
CA ALA A 26 -1.59 3.01 -4.17
C ALA A 26 -2.82 2.49 -4.96
N ARG A 27 -2.62 1.65 -5.98
CA ARG A 27 -3.71 1.03 -6.75
C ARG A 27 -4.55 0.10 -5.90
N GLU A 28 -3.93 -0.67 -5.01
CA GLU A 28 -4.60 -1.60 -4.11
C GLU A 28 -5.38 -0.88 -3.00
N ILE A 29 -5.01 0.36 -2.67
CA ILE A 29 -5.75 1.20 -1.73
C ILE A 29 -6.94 1.85 -2.44
N SER A 30 -6.70 2.55 -3.55
CA SER A 30 -7.77 3.07 -4.40
C SER A 30 -7.20 3.58 -5.72
N ASN A 31 -7.90 3.29 -6.83
CA ASN A 31 -7.61 3.90 -8.13
C ASN A 31 -7.63 5.43 -8.09
N SER A 32 -8.40 6.03 -7.17
CA SER A 32 -8.43 7.48 -6.96
C SER A 32 -7.19 7.99 -6.23
N LEU A 33 -6.56 7.18 -5.37
CA LEU A 33 -5.30 7.53 -4.71
C LEU A 33 -4.11 7.39 -5.68
N ALA A 34 -4.14 6.37 -6.54
CA ALA A 34 -3.12 6.15 -7.56
C ALA A 34 -3.15 7.19 -8.70
N LYS A 35 -4.27 7.90 -8.87
CA LYS A 35 -4.44 8.93 -9.92
C LYS A 35 -4.22 10.36 -9.43
N LYS A 36 -4.16 10.60 -8.12
CA LYS A 36 -4.13 11.94 -7.54
C LYS A 36 -2.73 12.30 -7.08
#